data_AF-A0A8S2WKR4-F1
#
_entry.id   AF-A0A8S2WKR4-F1
#
_cell.length_a   1.000
_cell.length_b   1.000
_cell.length_c   1.000
_cell.angle_alpha   90.00
_cell.angle_beta   90.00
_cell.angle_gamma   90.00
#
_symmetry.space_group_name_H-M   'P 1'
#
loop_
_entity.id
_entity.type
_entity.pdbx_description
1 polymer ?
#
loop_
_entity_poly.entity_id
_entity_poly.type
_entity_poly.pdbx_seq_one_letter_code
_entity_poly.pdbx_strand_id
1 'polypeptide(L)'
;RRMPFLMSTLEHFYQQYKTTFINNDNRSNSQQQQQHDLLINEMFSSTGSSTIIDSTLCQALINQKQSTALQSTTPIGNIESDDYVLSCLIMVYIAVSIPRLAKLESTKYIPALNAHTNNSHCITKAINTLITTFFLEYGQTNIEERCKEFLALASSSLLRLIDVDCSTGSSSHHHHHHHHRNSSSTTNNSDIIHKEATYILLDQFVGDVFT
;
A
#
# COMPACT_ATOMS: atom_id res chain seq x y z
N ARG A 1 -2.52 25.60 21.65
CA ARG A 1 -2.53 25.75 20.16
C ARG A 1 -2.43 27.25 19.86
N ARG A 2 -1.45 27.73 19.07
CA ARG A 2 -1.19 29.17 18.89
C ARG A 2 -2.18 29.90 17.97
N MET A 3 -2.93 29.19 17.10
CA MET A 3 -3.85 29.80 16.13
C MET A 3 -5.13 28.96 15.92
N PRO A 4 -6.05 28.90 16.91
CA PRO A 4 -7.23 28.02 16.85
C PRO A 4 -8.22 28.40 15.75
N PHE A 5 -8.45 29.69 15.50
CA PHE A 5 -9.38 30.15 14.45
C PHE A 5 -8.88 29.79 13.05
N LEU A 6 -7.62 30.09 12.74
CA LEU A 6 -7.01 29.72 11.46
C LEU A 6 -7.07 28.21 11.23
N MET A 7 -6.73 27.43 12.26
CA MET A 7 -6.73 25.97 12.16
C MET A 7 -8.13 25.42 11.93
N SER A 8 -9.14 25.93 12.62
CA SER A 8 -10.53 25.51 12.42
C SER A 8 -11.04 25.85 11.02
N THR A 9 -10.69 27.03 10.49
CA THR A 9 -11.03 27.40 9.12
C THR A 9 -10.34 26.50 8.09
N LEU A 10 -9.06 26.19 8.28
CA LEU A 10 -8.31 25.29 7.40
C LEU A 10 -8.87 23.86 7.46
N GLU A 11 -9.18 23.35 8.65
CA GLU A 11 -9.80 22.03 8.84
C GLU A 11 -11.15 21.95 8.10
N HIS A 12 -12.02 22.97 8.22
CA HIS A 12 -13.30 23.00 7.52
C HIS A 12 -13.15 23.09 6.00
N PHE A 13 -12.27 23.97 5.52
CA PHE A 13 -11.96 24.09 4.09
C PHE A 13 -11.41 22.78 3.52
N TYR A 14 -10.48 22.15 4.23
CA TYR A 14 -9.88 20.89 3.79
C TYR A 14 -10.88 19.73 3.78
N GLN A 15 -11.82 19.68 4.73
CA GLN A 15 -12.87 18.66 4.73
C GLN A 15 -13.79 18.79 3.51
N GLN A 16 -14.20 20.01 3.15
CA GLN A 16 -14.96 20.25 1.92
C GLN A 16 -14.17 19.84 0.66
N TYR A 17 -12.87 20.17 0.63
CA TYR A 17 -11.98 19.73 -0.42
C TYR A 17 -11.88 18.20 -0.48
N LYS A 18 -11.65 17.50 0.65
CA LYS A 18 -11.55 16.03 0.74
C LYS A 18 -12.79 15.34 0.20
N THR A 19 -13.98 15.79 0.61
CA THR A 19 -15.25 15.25 0.10
C THR A 19 -15.38 15.44 -1.40
N THR A 20 -14.96 16.60 -1.93
CA THR A 20 -14.99 16.87 -3.37
C THR A 20 -13.94 16.07 -4.14
N PHE A 21 -12.76 15.86 -3.55
CA PHE A 21 -11.66 15.12 -4.14
C PHE A 21 -12.01 13.64 -4.32
N ILE A 22 -12.61 13.02 -3.29
CA ILE A 22 -12.98 11.60 -3.29
C ILE A 22 -14.16 11.32 -4.23
N ASN A 23 -15.19 12.17 -4.24
CA ASN A 23 -16.45 11.88 -4.94
C ASN A 23 -16.46 12.25 -6.44
N ASN A 24 -15.39 12.85 -6.96
CA ASN A 24 -15.41 13.43 -8.30
C ASN A 24 -14.73 12.52 -9.33
N ASP A 25 -15.49 11.55 -9.83
CA ASP A 25 -15.06 10.58 -10.85
C ASP A 25 -14.65 11.23 -12.19
N ASN A 26 -15.20 12.41 -12.50
CA ASN A 26 -15.07 13.09 -13.81
C ASN A 26 -14.11 14.28 -13.79
N ARG A 27 -13.01 14.18 -13.06
CA ARG A 27 -12.06 15.28 -12.95
C ARG A 27 -11.28 15.44 -14.26
N SER A 28 -11.47 16.58 -14.93
CA SER A 28 -10.80 16.88 -16.19
C SER A 28 -9.30 17.10 -15.95
N ASN A 29 -8.46 16.40 -16.72
CA ASN A 29 -6.99 16.42 -16.68
C ASN A 29 -6.37 17.76 -17.14
N SER A 30 -6.77 18.88 -16.54
CA SER A 30 -6.04 20.12 -16.72
C SER A 30 -4.87 20.16 -15.75
N GLN A 31 -3.67 20.47 -16.25
CA GLN A 31 -2.47 20.67 -15.42
C GLN A 31 -2.72 21.68 -14.29
N GLN A 32 -3.61 22.66 -14.53
CA GLN A 32 -4.05 23.63 -13.51
C GLN A 32 -4.78 22.97 -12.33
N GLN A 33 -5.59 21.95 -12.59
CA GLN A 33 -6.37 21.26 -11.56
C GLN A 33 -5.47 20.39 -10.67
N GLN A 34 -4.44 19.75 -11.25
CA GLN A 34 -3.42 19.02 -10.49
C GLN A 34 -2.58 19.97 -9.61
N GLN A 35 -2.14 21.11 -10.17
CA GLN A 35 -1.41 22.13 -9.40
C GLN A 35 -2.23 22.66 -8.22
N HIS A 36 -3.53 22.84 -8.42
CA HIS A 36 -4.44 23.29 -7.36
C HIS A 36 -4.54 22.27 -6.21
N ASP A 37 -4.54 20.96 -6.48
CA ASP A 37 -4.51 19.94 -5.42
C ASP A 37 -3.23 19.98 -4.61
N LEU A 38 -2.09 20.04 -5.31
CA LEU A 38 -0.79 20.04 -4.66
C LEU A 38 -0.68 21.25 -3.73
N LEU A 39 -1.18 22.42 -4.16
CA LEU A 39 -1.19 23.63 -3.36
C LEU A 39 -2.09 23.51 -2.11
N ILE A 40 -3.29 22.97 -2.24
CA ILE A 40 -4.19 22.78 -1.09
C ILE A 40 -3.58 21.81 -0.07
N ASN A 41 -3.02 20.68 -0.55
CA ASN A 41 -2.38 19.70 0.33
C ASN A 41 -1.09 20.26 0.95
N GLU A 42 -0.32 21.09 0.24
CA GLU A 42 0.87 21.75 0.79
C GLU A 42 0.49 22.77 1.88
N MET A 43 -0.55 23.57 1.64
CA MET A 43 -1.07 24.50 2.62
C MET A 43 -1.54 23.76 3.89
N PHE A 44 -2.28 22.66 3.73
CA PHE A 44 -2.80 21.93 4.88
C PHE A 44 -1.72 21.13 5.61
N SER A 45 -0.77 20.51 4.89
CA SER A 45 0.35 19.78 5.50
C SER A 45 1.28 20.70 6.31
N SER A 46 1.41 21.98 5.91
CA SER A 46 2.16 22.98 6.67
C SER A 46 1.63 23.22 8.09
N THR A 47 0.38 22.84 8.35
CA THR A 47 -0.23 22.91 9.69
C THR A 47 0.15 21.73 10.61
N GLY A 48 0.92 20.76 10.10
CA GLY A 48 1.24 19.51 10.79
C GLY A 48 0.11 18.47 10.75
N SER A 49 -0.88 18.66 9.86
CA SER A 49 -2.02 17.76 9.69
C SER A 49 -1.77 16.77 8.55
N SER A 50 -2.39 15.59 8.63
CA SER A 50 -2.32 14.60 7.55
C SER A 50 -3.12 15.05 6.33
N THR A 51 -2.58 14.77 5.15
CA THR A 51 -3.20 15.06 3.86
C THR A 51 -3.44 13.79 3.07
N ILE A 52 -4.39 13.83 2.13
CA ILE A 52 -4.69 12.76 1.18
C ILE A 52 -3.53 12.59 0.19
N ILE A 53 -2.93 13.70 -0.22
CA ILE A 53 -1.79 13.73 -1.14
C ILE A 53 -0.57 14.24 -0.39
N ASP A 54 0.54 13.55 -0.53
CA ASP A 54 1.84 14.04 -0.10
C ASP A 54 2.43 14.94 -1.20
N SER A 55 2.19 16.25 -1.09
CA SER A 55 2.68 17.22 -2.08
C SER A 55 4.19 17.21 -2.23
N THR A 56 4.94 16.90 -1.17
CA THR A 56 6.41 16.85 -1.20
C THR A 56 6.88 15.64 -1.98
N LEU A 57 6.27 14.47 -1.75
CA LEU A 57 6.58 13.26 -2.50
C LEU A 57 6.21 13.41 -3.99
N CYS A 58 5.03 13.96 -4.29
CA CYS A 58 4.62 14.26 -5.67
C CYS A 58 5.65 15.13 -6.38
N GLN A 59 6.07 16.24 -5.76
CA GLN A 59 7.08 17.13 -6.35
C GLN A 59 8.42 16.42 -6.54
N ALA A 60 8.85 15.59 -5.58
CA ALA A 60 10.09 14.84 -5.68
C ALA A 60 10.07 13.86 -6.88
N LEU A 61 8.98 13.14 -7.07
CA LEU A 61 8.82 12.19 -8.19
C LEU A 61 8.72 12.90 -9.55
N ILE A 62 7.98 14.00 -9.63
CA ILE A 62 7.90 14.83 -10.84
C ILE A 62 9.30 15.34 -11.23
N ASN A 63 10.09 15.81 -10.27
CA ASN A 63 11.46 16.29 -10.50
C ASN A 63 12.40 15.15 -10.95
N GLN A 64 12.23 13.95 -10.38
CA GLN A 64 13.00 12.77 -10.76
C GLN A 64 12.68 12.33 -12.19
N LYS A 65 11.41 12.33 -12.57
CA LYS A 65 10.96 12.03 -13.93
C LYS A 65 11.52 13.01 -14.95
N GLN A 66 11.47 14.32 -14.67
CA GLN A 66 12.08 15.34 -15.54
C GLN A 66 13.57 15.09 -15.76
N SER A 67 14.30 14.73 -14.70
CA SER A 67 15.73 14.40 -14.77
C SER A 67 16.01 13.16 -15.63
N THR A 68 15.11 12.18 -15.61
CA THR A 68 15.24 10.91 -16.33
C THR A 68 14.81 11.03 -17.80
N ALA A 69 13.76 11.82 -18.07
CA ALA A 69 13.27 12.11 -19.42
C ALA A 69 14.31 12.87 -20.27
N LEU A 70 15.16 13.69 -19.63
CA LEU A 70 16.29 14.35 -20.29
C LEU A 70 17.40 13.37 -20.75
N GLN A 71 17.39 12.11 -20.27
CA GLN A 71 18.37 11.08 -20.62
C GLN A 71 17.82 9.99 -21.56
N SER A 72 16.49 9.87 -21.72
CA SER A 72 15.87 8.87 -22.57
C SER A 72 15.64 9.37 -24.00
N THR A 73 16.22 8.70 -25.00
CA THR A 73 16.06 9.00 -26.45
C THR A 73 14.74 8.48 -27.04
N THR A 74 13.77 8.07 -26.22
CA THR A 74 12.47 7.54 -26.65
C THR A 74 11.48 8.66 -26.93
N PRO A 75 10.60 8.53 -27.95
CA PRO A 75 9.63 9.56 -28.31
C PRO A 75 8.62 9.80 -27.18
N ILE A 76 8.38 11.08 -26.89
CA ILE A 76 7.65 11.63 -25.73
C ILE A 76 6.23 11.05 -25.54
N GLY A 77 5.60 10.56 -26.61
CA GLY A 77 4.23 10.02 -26.56
C GLY A 77 4.06 8.63 -25.93
N ASN A 78 5.13 7.83 -25.79
CA ASN A 78 5.05 6.48 -25.19
C ASN A 78 5.58 6.42 -23.74
N ILE A 79 6.21 7.49 -23.25
CA ILE A 79 6.85 7.50 -21.92
C ILE A 79 5.80 7.58 -20.81
N GLU A 80 4.75 8.38 -20.98
CA GLU A 80 3.67 8.49 -19.99
C GLU A 80 2.88 7.19 -19.82
N SER A 81 2.74 6.38 -20.87
CA SER A 81 2.12 5.06 -20.78
C SER A 81 3.01 4.03 -20.08
N ASP A 82 4.32 4.06 -20.31
CA ASP A 82 5.26 3.10 -19.74
C ASP A 82 5.41 3.32 -18.22
N ASP A 83 5.48 4.57 -17.76
CA ASP A 83 5.57 4.92 -16.34
C ASP A 83 4.27 4.56 -15.58
N TYR A 84 3.10 4.73 -16.21
CA TYR A 84 1.82 4.29 -15.66
C TYR A 84 1.77 2.76 -15.51
N VAL A 85 2.20 2.02 -16.54
CA VAL A 85 2.27 0.55 -16.50
C VAL A 85 3.24 0.10 -15.42
N LEU A 86 4.40 0.75 -15.30
CA LEU A 86 5.36 0.48 -14.23
C LEU A 86 4.74 0.70 -12.85
N SER A 87 4.00 1.80 -12.65
CA SER A 87 3.30 2.10 -11.41
C SER A 87 2.28 1.01 -11.06
N CYS A 88 1.49 0.55 -12.04
CA CYS A 88 0.58 -0.59 -11.88
C CYS A 88 1.33 -1.87 -11.50
N LEU A 89 2.45 -2.17 -12.17
CA LEU A 89 3.25 -3.36 -11.91
C LEU A 89 3.90 -3.33 -10.53
N ILE A 90 4.34 -2.16 -10.04
CA ILE A 90 4.84 -2.00 -8.67
C ILE A 90 3.75 -2.36 -7.67
N MET A 91 2.53 -1.87 -7.87
CA MET A 91 1.39 -2.17 -7.00
C MET A 91 1.06 -3.67 -6.97
N VAL A 92 1.02 -4.31 -8.15
CA VAL A 92 0.82 -5.77 -8.25
C VAL A 92 1.95 -6.54 -7.56
N TYR A 93 3.20 -6.13 -7.78
CA TYR A 93 4.38 -6.76 -7.18
C TYR A 93 4.34 -6.71 -5.65
N ILE A 94 3.98 -5.56 -5.07
CA ILE A 94 3.82 -5.41 -3.63
C ILE A 94 2.69 -6.32 -3.13
N ALA A 95 1.53 -6.33 -3.80
CA ALA A 95 0.37 -7.14 -3.41
C ALA A 95 0.70 -8.63 -3.32
N VAL A 96 1.40 -9.17 -4.33
CA VAL A 96 1.80 -10.59 -4.35
C VAL A 96 2.97 -10.91 -3.42
N SER A 97 3.70 -9.89 -2.95
CA SER A 97 4.83 -10.05 -2.04
C SER A 97 4.43 -10.02 -0.56
N ILE A 98 3.32 -9.38 -0.20
CA ILE A 98 2.78 -9.33 1.18
C ILE A 98 2.70 -10.72 1.84
N PRO A 99 2.18 -11.78 1.17
CA PRO A 99 2.08 -13.11 1.78
C PRO A 99 3.44 -13.70 2.21
N ARG A 100 4.54 -13.26 1.59
CA ARG A 100 5.89 -13.71 1.98
C ARG A 100 6.26 -13.25 3.39
N LEU A 101 5.67 -12.15 3.88
CA LEU A 101 5.88 -11.67 5.25
C LEU A 101 5.38 -12.66 6.30
N ALA A 102 4.32 -13.43 5.98
CA ALA A 102 3.72 -14.37 6.90
C ALA A 102 4.63 -15.57 7.26
N LYS A 103 5.67 -15.79 6.44
CA LYS A 103 6.70 -16.82 6.64
C LYS A 103 7.91 -16.32 7.44
N LEU A 104 8.03 -15.02 7.66
CA LEU A 104 9.16 -14.44 8.40
C LEU A 104 8.85 -14.48 9.90
N GLU A 105 9.73 -15.08 10.70
CA GLU A 105 9.64 -15.06 12.17
C GLU A 105 9.64 -13.64 12.76
N SER A 106 10.19 -12.67 12.03
CA SER A 106 10.22 -11.26 12.44
C SER A 106 8.91 -10.51 12.17
N THR A 107 7.91 -11.11 11.52
CA THR A 107 6.58 -10.52 11.28
C THR A 107 5.65 -10.78 12.47
N LYS A 108 6.14 -10.55 13.69
CA LYS A 108 5.32 -10.68 14.90
C LYS A 108 4.62 -9.37 15.19
N TYR A 109 3.30 -9.43 15.38
CA TYR A 109 2.51 -8.29 15.82
C TYR A 109 2.56 -8.14 17.36
N ILE A 110 2.75 -6.92 17.83
CA ILE A 110 2.77 -6.54 19.25
C ILE A 110 1.53 -5.65 19.50
N PRO A 111 0.46 -6.19 20.10
CA PRO A 111 -0.78 -5.43 20.33
C PRO A 111 -0.58 -4.17 21.19
N ALA A 112 0.33 -4.23 22.17
CA ALA A 112 0.63 -3.09 23.05
C ALA A 112 1.24 -1.88 22.29
N LEU A 113 1.84 -2.12 21.12
CA LEU A 113 2.44 -1.08 20.29
C LEU A 113 1.64 -0.81 19.00
N ASN A 114 0.59 -1.60 18.74
CA ASN A 114 -0.13 -1.62 17.47
C ASN A 114 0.82 -1.73 16.26
N ALA A 115 1.85 -2.56 16.38
CA ALA A 115 2.98 -2.58 15.44
C ALA A 115 3.61 -3.96 15.29
N HIS A 116 4.25 -4.19 14.15
CA HIS A 116 5.06 -5.38 13.86
C HIS A 116 6.52 -5.15 14.21
N THR A 117 7.20 -6.19 14.70
CA THR A 117 8.62 -6.14 15.10
C THR A 117 9.58 -5.77 13.97
N ASN A 118 9.23 -6.06 12.72
CA ASN A 118 10.02 -5.74 11.53
C ASN A 118 9.53 -4.48 10.79
N ASN A 119 8.68 -3.67 11.42
CA ASN A 119 8.07 -2.48 10.83
C ASN A 119 7.22 -2.73 9.58
N SER A 120 6.70 -3.96 9.36
CA SER A 120 5.85 -4.23 8.20
C SER A 120 4.57 -3.39 8.18
N HIS A 121 4.08 -2.92 9.33
CA HIS A 121 2.98 -1.94 9.41
C HIS A 121 3.27 -0.62 8.66
N CYS A 122 4.54 -0.23 8.49
CA CYS A 122 4.90 0.95 7.72
C CYS A 122 4.66 0.76 6.21
N ILE A 123 4.68 -0.48 5.72
CA ILE A 123 4.43 -0.80 4.30
C ILE A 123 3.03 -0.33 3.92
N THR A 124 2.06 -0.54 4.80
CA THR A 124 0.68 -0.10 4.64
C THR A 124 0.59 1.40 4.36
N LYS A 125 1.18 2.22 5.23
CA LYS A 125 1.20 3.67 5.06
C LYS A 125 1.93 4.09 3.79
N ALA A 126 3.06 3.45 3.49
CA ALA A 126 3.82 3.72 2.28
C ALA A 126 3.01 3.44 1.01
N ILE A 127 2.28 2.33 0.96
CA ILE A 127 1.43 1.99 -0.19
C ILE A 127 0.35 3.04 -0.40
N ASN A 128 -0.35 3.48 0.66
CA ASN A 128 -1.39 4.50 0.53
C ASN A 128 -0.86 5.82 -0.04
N THR A 129 0.31 6.24 0.43
CA THR A 129 0.97 7.42 -0.12
C THR A 129 1.43 7.20 -1.56
N LEU A 130 1.91 6.01 -1.92
CA LEU A 130 2.33 5.69 -3.29
C LEU A 130 1.16 5.64 -4.27
N ILE A 131 0.03 5.01 -3.91
CA ILE A 131 -1.15 4.94 -4.80
C ILE A 131 -1.64 6.36 -5.10
N THR A 132 -1.86 7.17 -4.06
CA THR A 132 -2.34 8.55 -4.24
C THR A 132 -1.37 9.37 -5.09
N THR A 133 -0.07 9.20 -4.88
CA THR A 133 0.96 9.94 -5.62
C THR A 133 1.09 9.49 -7.07
N PHE A 134 1.20 8.17 -7.32
CA PHE A 134 1.36 7.61 -8.66
C PHE A 134 0.15 7.95 -9.53
N PHE A 135 -1.07 7.66 -9.05
CA PHE A 135 -2.26 7.79 -9.89
C PHE A 135 -2.74 9.23 -10.04
N LEU A 136 -2.38 10.14 -9.12
CA LEU A 136 -2.56 11.58 -9.31
C LEU A 136 -1.75 12.11 -10.49
N GLU A 137 -0.52 11.63 -10.67
CA GLU A 137 0.37 12.07 -11.76
C GLU A 137 -0.23 11.76 -13.15
N TYR A 138 -0.76 10.55 -13.33
CA TYR A 138 -1.31 10.12 -14.62
C TYR A 138 -2.73 10.61 -14.88
N GLY A 139 -3.29 11.45 -14.00
CA GLY A 139 -4.63 11.99 -14.17
C GLY A 139 -5.73 10.92 -14.11
N GLN A 140 -5.45 9.81 -13.43
CA GLN A 140 -6.41 8.73 -13.21
C GLN A 140 -7.09 8.98 -11.87
N THR A 141 -8.37 9.34 -11.92
CA THR A 141 -9.18 9.67 -10.73
C THR A 141 -9.58 8.45 -9.92
N ASN A 142 -9.44 7.25 -10.47
CA ASN A 142 -9.94 6.04 -9.82
C ASN A 142 -8.93 5.41 -8.83
N ILE A 143 -8.40 6.23 -7.93
CA ILE A 143 -7.54 5.79 -6.81
C ILE A 143 -8.27 4.71 -6.00
N GLU A 144 -9.58 4.87 -5.79
CA GLU A 144 -10.41 3.90 -5.07
C GLU A 144 -10.46 2.54 -5.79
N GLU A 145 -10.65 2.51 -7.11
CA GLU A 145 -10.60 1.26 -7.88
C GLU A 145 -9.22 0.60 -7.83
N ARG A 146 -8.15 1.38 -7.96
CA ARG A 146 -6.77 0.85 -7.85
C ARG A 146 -6.51 0.29 -6.44
N CYS A 147 -7.02 0.92 -5.39
CA CYS A 147 -7.00 0.38 -4.02
C CYS A 147 -7.80 -0.92 -3.90
N LYS A 148 -9.00 -1.00 -4.50
CA LYS A 148 -9.85 -2.21 -4.51
C LYS A 148 -9.17 -3.37 -5.23
N GLU A 149 -8.57 -3.11 -6.39
CA GLU A 149 -7.80 -4.10 -7.15
C GLU A 149 -6.58 -4.59 -6.36
N PHE A 150 -5.82 -3.68 -5.77
CA PHE A 150 -4.69 -4.01 -4.91
C PHE A 150 -5.13 -4.91 -3.75
N LEU A 151 -6.20 -4.53 -3.05
CA LEU A 151 -6.71 -5.28 -1.91
C LEU A 151 -7.23 -6.66 -2.33
N ALA A 152 -7.93 -6.76 -3.46
CA ALA A 152 -8.39 -8.03 -4.00
C ALA A 152 -7.21 -8.97 -4.33
N LEU A 153 -6.16 -8.44 -4.97
CA LEU A 153 -4.95 -9.20 -5.31
C LEU A 153 -4.18 -9.63 -4.07
N ALA A 154 -3.97 -8.74 -3.10
CA ALA A 154 -3.26 -9.03 -1.87
C ALA A 154 -4.02 -10.07 -1.03
N SER A 155 -5.33 -9.88 -0.84
CA SER A 155 -6.18 -10.82 -0.10
C SER A 155 -6.22 -12.19 -0.76
N SER A 156 -6.40 -12.26 -2.08
CA SER A 156 -6.38 -13.51 -2.84
C SER A 156 -5.03 -14.23 -2.74
N SER A 157 -3.92 -13.50 -2.77
CA SER A 157 -2.58 -14.07 -2.65
C SER A 157 -2.31 -14.62 -1.25
N LEU A 158 -2.83 -13.95 -0.21
CA LEU A 158 -2.70 -14.39 1.18
C LEU A 158 -3.57 -15.62 1.47
N LEU A 159 -4.84 -15.62 1.03
CA LEU A 159 -5.76 -16.75 1.18
C LEU A 159 -5.22 -18.03 0.51
N ARG A 160 -4.73 -17.91 -0.73
CA ARG A 160 -4.15 -19.06 -1.47
C ARG A 160 -2.94 -19.66 -0.77
N LEU A 161 -2.10 -18.83 -0.14
CA LEU A 161 -0.94 -19.33 0.58
C LEU A 161 -1.36 -20.20 1.78
N ILE A 162 -2.43 -19.82 2.48
CA ILE A 162 -2.95 -20.55 3.64
C ILE A 162 -3.63 -21.86 3.23
N ASP A 163 -4.39 -21.88 2.13
CA ASP A 163 -5.06 -23.10 1.65
C ASP A 163 -4.06 -24.19 1.23
N VAL A 164 -2.94 -23.79 0.62
CA VAL A 164 -1.87 -24.72 0.21
C VAL A 164 -1.25 -25.43 1.42
N ASP A 165 -1.12 -24.74 2.56
CA ASP A 165 -0.50 -25.29 3.77
C ASP A 165 -1.50 -26.04 4.69
N CYS A 166 -2.80 -25.77 4.59
CA CYS A 166 -3.86 -26.58 5.23
C CYS A 166 -4.03 -27.97 4.57
N SER A 167 -3.77 -28.04 3.27
CA SER A 167 -3.95 -29.26 2.46
C SER A 167 -2.86 -30.30 2.71
N THR A 168 -1.67 -29.88 3.16
CA THR A 168 -0.52 -30.76 3.42
C THR A 168 -0.48 -31.33 4.84
N GLY A 169 -1.32 -30.84 5.76
CA GLY A 169 -1.47 -31.35 7.13
C GLY A 169 -2.55 -32.43 7.34
N SER A 170 -3.35 -32.73 6.32
CA SER A 170 -4.49 -33.66 6.40
C SER A 170 -4.19 -35.05 5.82
N SER A 171 -3.14 -35.72 6.32
CA SER A 171 -2.91 -37.15 6.04
C SER A 171 -2.53 -37.89 7.32
N SER A 172 -3.54 -38.31 8.09
CA SER A 172 -3.44 -39.38 9.10
C SER A 172 -4.20 -40.60 8.57
N HIS A 173 -3.52 -41.67 8.16
CA HIS A 173 -3.01 -42.80 8.94
C HIS A 173 -4.04 -43.93 9.20
N HIS A 174 -3.81 -45.07 8.52
CA HIS A 174 -4.13 -46.40 9.03
C HIS A 174 -2.86 -47.28 9.01
N HIS A 175 -2.66 -48.03 10.10
CA HIS A 175 -1.57 -48.92 10.59
C HIS A 175 -0.57 -49.55 9.57
N HIS A 176 0.71 -49.86 9.89
CA HIS A 176 1.21 -50.72 10.98
C HIS A 176 2.77 -50.75 11.11
N HIS A 177 3.27 -51.00 12.33
CA HIS A 177 4.52 -51.68 12.78
C HIS A 177 5.97 -51.09 12.73
N HIS A 178 6.59 -51.07 13.94
CA HIS A 178 8.01 -51.20 14.38
C HIS A 178 9.19 -50.90 13.42
N HIS A 179 10.04 -49.91 13.77
CA HIS A 179 11.39 -50.12 14.36
C HIS A 179 12.13 -48.80 14.63
N HIS A 180 13.00 -48.86 15.63
CA HIS A 180 13.91 -47.85 16.18
C HIS A 180 14.89 -47.26 15.14
N ARG A 181 14.94 -45.92 14.99
CA ARG A 181 16.15 -45.18 14.60
C ARG A 181 16.04 -43.69 14.93
N ASN A 182 16.89 -43.22 15.84
CA ASN A 182 17.17 -41.80 16.07
C ASN A 182 17.60 -41.15 14.75
N SER A 183 16.76 -40.26 14.24
CA SER A 183 17.10 -39.33 13.18
C SER A 183 16.52 -38.00 13.63
N SER A 184 17.39 -37.06 14.00
CA SER A 184 17.04 -35.65 14.20
C SER A 184 16.55 -35.09 12.88
N SER A 185 15.26 -35.27 12.58
CA SER A 185 14.57 -34.58 11.51
C SER A 185 14.23 -33.19 12.01
N THR A 186 15.10 -32.23 11.72
CA THR A 186 14.71 -30.81 11.68
C THR A 186 13.71 -30.69 10.53
N THR A 187 12.46 -31.00 10.83
CA THR A 187 11.34 -30.74 9.92
C THR A 187 11.26 -29.24 9.76
N ASN A 188 11.64 -28.76 8.58
CA ASN A 188 11.43 -27.38 8.15
C ASN A 188 9.92 -27.14 8.05
N ASN A 189 9.27 -26.98 9.20
CA ASN A 189 7.95 -26.39 9.30
C ASN A 189 8.13 -24.90 8.97
N SER A 190 8.25 -24.59 7.68
CA SER A 190 7.91 -23.26 7.17
C SER A 190 6.39 -23.08 7.18
N ASP A 191 5.75 -23.49 8.28
CA ASP A 191 4.35 -23.23 8.54
C ASP A 191 4.20 -21.71 8.57
N ILE A 192 3.09 -21.18 8.09
CA ILE A 192 2.86 -19.74 8.05
C ILE A 192 2.79 -19.19 9.49
N ILE A 193 3.95 -18.88 10.06
CA ILE A 193 4.17 -18.61 11.49
C ILE A 193 3.30 -17.44 11.97
N HIS A 194 3.13 -16.45 11.09
CA HIS A 194 2.48 -15.19 11.44
C HIS A 194 1.42 -14.76 10.42
N LYS A 195 0.55 -15.69 10.01
CA LYS A 195 -0.61 -15.40 9.13
C LYS A 195 -1.51 -14.30 9.70
N GLU A 196 -1.86 -14.38 10.98
CA GLU A 196 -2.75 -13.41 11.65
C GLU A 196 -2.13 -12.02 11.68
N ALA A 197 -0.82 -11.92 11.95
CA ALA A 197 -0.10 -10.66 11.90
C ALA A 197 -0.11 -10.05 10.50
N THR A 198 -0.06 -10.87 9.46
CA THR A 198 -0.08 -10.39 8.07
C THR A 198 -1.48 -9.92 7.66
N TYR A 199 -2.56 -10.54 8.17
CA TYR A 199 -3.93 -10.03 7.98
C TYR A 199 -4.15 -8.66 8.62
N ILE A 200 -3.53 -8.39 9.77
CA ILE A 200 -3.57 -7.07 10.40
C ILE A 200 -3.02 -5.98 9.47
N LEU A 201 -2.07 -6.31 8.57
CA LEU A 201 -1.58 -5.34 7.58
C LEU A 201 -2.66 -4.92 6.58
N LEU A 202 -3.54 -5.84 6.18
CA LEU A 202 -4.66 -5.54 5.29
C LEU A 202 -5.73 -4.72 6.01
N ASP A 203 -5.99 -5.01 7.28
CA ASP A 203 -6.89 -4.21 8.12
C ASP A 203 -6.36 -2.78 8.32
N GLN A 204 -5.07 -2.65 8.66
CA GLN A 204 -4.39 -1.36 8.74
C GLN A 204 -4.45 -0.61 7.40
N PHE A 205 -4.35 -1.32 6.27
CA PHE A 205 -4.44 -0.71 4.94
C PHE A 205 -5.79 -0.08 4.70
N VAL A 206 -6.86 -0.82 4.96
CA VAL A 206 -8.22 -0.30 4.84
C VAL A 206 -8.44 0.86 5.82
N GLY A 207 -7.96 0.73 7.07
CA GLY A 207 -8.04 1.79 8.08
C GLY A 207 -7.40 3.11 7.61
N ASP A 208 -6.22 3.04 7.01
CA ASP A 208 -5.47 4.21 6.56
C ASP A 208 -5.97 4.79 5.21
N VAL A 209 -6.64 4.00 4.35
CA VAL A 209 -7.18 4.48 3.06
C VAL A 209 -8.44 5.33 3.24
N PHE A 210 -9.31 4.97 4.19
CA PHE A 210 -10.65 5.55 4.32
C PHE A 210 -10.82 6.51 5.50
N THR A 211 -9.76 6.83 6.24
CA THR A 211 -9.77 7.85 7.30
C THR A 211 -9.25 9.20 6.83
#